data_AF-A0AAN6ZSW6-F1
#
_entry.id   AF-A0AAN6ZSW6-F1
#
_cell.length_a   1.000
_cell.length_b   1.000
_cell.length_c   1.000
_cell.angle_alpha   90.00
_cell.angle_beta   90.00
_cell.angle_gamma   90.00
#
_symmetry.space_group_name_H-M   'P 1'
#
loop_
_entity.id
_entity.type
_entity.pdbx_description
1 polymer ?
#
loop_
_entity_poly.entity_id
_entity_poly.type
_entity_poly.pdbx_seq_one_letter_code
_entity_poly.pdbx_strand_id
1 'polypeptide(L)'
;RERNERMTVGVFLSQPLISADFHTPDQQQQHLVGAARSPHRYPKVRELGIMLLEIFLGREIDSFRAEPEAAVWLRGGQACAYTDHRIAKWLFKTRVQTDTHVLKPLKDVIGRCLEDKAIWASVTASKRTDKSGSSQISLIRKAIHDLLVTPLESLIQVNYEDPYDLKPLYEQDAAAFARQASDATRPAHQRRHKQQADILQGSLARATTSDGMGIHGEISPGDIELGKRWLGDLDKVQGLLQAGNTPQKVRVVVLDTGFSPKHGGLHYDIERGNYKDFVDGEDDERRDLTGHGTSIARLIFDEVDLYVGRVFESEKSVDDSFELLERGIKWAVAKDADIIVLATGTDVKTYDGVRSAINTLPDKVLVIAAAGNRDHCERVVFPARMPRVMCTFATTARNCILTTLNPGPLPRAYNFGIFGVAIQPEGWDMTLSGTSYAAAIAAGLAASLLDFSRQPVQEGERRLNLEGFEKMNVVFEELARDNTDQGYSCIVPWRLLHILEEGRSEQEHRRRIREFLADLLSQRM
;
A
#
# COMPACT_ATOMS: atom_id res chain seq x y z
N ARG A 1 -31.78 -36.08 3.33
CA ARG A 1 -30.67 -36.46 2.44
C ARG A 1 -29.39 -36.00 3.13
N GLU A 2 -28.70 -36.91 3.80
CA GLU A 2 -27.39 -36.65 4.41
C GLU A 2 -26.38 -36.37 3.30
N ARG A 3 -25.72 -35.22 3.37
CA ARG A 3 -24.50 -34.92 2.60
C ARG A 3 -23.37 -34.82 3.62
N ASN A 4 -22.52 -35.84 3.62
CA ASN A 4 -21.17 -35.76 4.16
C ASN A 4 -20.39 -34.75 3.31
N GLU A 5 -20.40 -33.48 3.71
CA GLU A 5 -19.52 -32.46 3.14
C GLU A 5 -18.39 -32.19 4.12
N ARG A 6 -17.15 -32.47 3.69
CA ARG A 6 -15.94 -31.97 4.34
C ARG A 6 -16.07 -30.44 4.37
N MET A 7 -16.19 -29.85 5.56
CA MET A 7 -16.10 -28.40 5.70
C MET A 7 -14.70 -27.96 5.25
N THR A 8 -14.60 -27.28 4.12
CA THR A 8 -13.46 -26.45 3.76
C THR A 8 -13.37 -25.32 4.77
N VAL A 9 -12.27 -25.25 5.51
CA VAL A 9 -11.99 -24.14 6.41
C VAL A 9 -11.50 -22.99 5.52
N GLY A 10 -12.12 -21.82 5.58
CA GLY A 10 -11.77 -20.69 4.71
C GLY A 10 -12.55 -19.43 5.08
N VAL A 11 -12.08 -18.26 4.65
CA VAL A 11 -12.77 -16.98 4.87
C VAL A 11 -13.66 -16.70 3.65
N PHE A 12 -14.96 -16.82 3.84
CA PHE A 12 -15.96 -16.64 2.79
C PHE A 12 -16.59 -15.25 2.89
N LEU A 13 -16.78 -14.56 1.76
CA LEU A 13 -17.50 -13.28 1.68
C LEU A 13 -18.96 -13.39 2.14
N SER A 14 -19.53 -14.60 2.16
CA SER A 14 -20.87 -14.92 2.70
C SER A 14 -20.90 -15.13 4.22
N GLN A 15 -19.74 -15.11 4.88
CA GLN A 15 -19.61 -15.07 6.34
C GLN A 15 -18.87 -13.80 6.80
N PRO A 16 -19.34 -12.58 6.46
CA PRO A 16 -18.91 -11.43 7.22
C PRO A 16 -19.50 -11.63 8.62
N LEU A 17 -18.64 -11.86 9.62
CA LEU A 17 -19.05 -11.81 11.01
C LEU A 17 -19.45 -10.36 11.34
N ILE A 18 -20.62 -9.91 10.87
CA ILE A 18 -21.46 -9.05 11.68
C ILE A 18 -22.01 -9.99 12.74
N SER A 19 -21.25 -10.15 13.84
CA SER A 19 -21.83 -10.66 15.07
C SER A 19 -22.92 -9.66 15.49
N ALA A 20 -24.15 -9.95 15.09
CA ALA A 20 -25.31 -9.34 15.69
C ALA A 20 -25.46 -9.98 17.07
N ASP A 21 -24.70 -9.46 18.03
CA ASP A 21 -25.07 -9.64 19.41
C ASP A 21 -26.46 -9.01 19.61
N PHE A 22 -27.45 -9.86 19.83
CA PHE A 22 -28.85 -9.52 20.10
C PHE A 22 -29.15 -9.54 21.60
N HIS A 23 -28.12 -9.62 22.46
CA HIS A 23 -28.33 -9.42 23.89
C HIS A 23 -29.00 -8.06 24.11
N THR A 24 -30.13 -8.10 24.79
CA THR A 24 -30.68 -6.91 25.45
C THR A 24 -29.53 -6.25 26.21
N PRO A 25 -29.36 -4.92 26.11
CA PRO A 25 -28.37 -4.26 26.94
C PRO A 25 -28.66 -4.69 28.38
N ASP A 26 -27.66 -5.29 29.02
CA ASP A 26 -27.71 -5.52 30.45
C ASP A 26 -28.16 -4.22 31.10
N GLN A 27 -29.08 -4.34 32.06
CA GLN A 27 -29.69 -3.23 32.80
C GLN A 27 -28.66 -2.36 33.56
N GLN A 28 -27.36 -2.59 33.37
CA GLN A 28 -26.25 -1.90 34.02
C GLN A 28 -25.54 -0.85 33.15
N GLN A 29 -25.87 -0.70 31.85
CA GLN A 29 -25.34 0.40 31.01
C GLN A 29 -26.38 1.49 30.68
N GLN A 30 -27.28 1.79 31.63
CA GLN A 30 -28.23 2.92 31.54
C GLN A 30 -27.69 4.26 32.06
N HIS A 31 -26.37 4.42 32.22
CA HIS A 31 -25.77 5.71 32.53
C HIS A 31 -24.59 5.88 31.56
N LEU A 32 -24.66 6.69 30.49
CA LEU A 32 -24.94 8.11 30.47
C LEU A 32 -25.41 8.53 29.05
N VAL A 33 -26.62 9.07 28.99
CA VAL A 33 -27.22 10.04 28.04
C VAL A 33 -28.69 9.62 27.87
N GLY A 34 -29.57 10.48 28.35
CA GLY A 34 -30.98 10.18 28.63
C GLY A 34 -31.75 9.49 27.50
N ALA A 35 -32.80 8.78 27.92
CA ALA A 35 -33.80 8.07 27.12
C ALA A 35 -34.65 8.96 26.18
N ALA A 36 -34.08 10.02 25.60
CA ALA A 36 -34.72 10.90 24.64
C ALA A 36 -33.89 10.97 23.34
N ARG A 37 -34.36 10.20 22.34
CA ARG A 37 -34.12 10.33 20.90
C ARG A 37 -32.78 9.79 20.36
N SER A 38 -32.58 8.48 20.41
CA SER A 38 -31.81 7.84 19.32
C SER A 38 -32.59 8.04 18.01
N PRO A 39 -32.00 8.64 16.96
CA PRO A 39 -32.66 8.89 15.69
C PRO A 39 -32.92 7.61 14.86
N HIS A 40 -32.42 6.45 15.32
CA HIS A 40 -32.67 5.14 14.71
C HIS A 40 -32.74 4.07 15.81
N ARG A 41 -33.81 3.25 15.84
CA ARG A 41 -33.98 2.17 16.85
C ARG A 41 -32.97 1.03 16.71
N TYR A 42 -32.35 0.89 15.54
CA TYR A 42 -31.45 -0.23 15.22
C TYR A 42 -30.11 0.31 14.68
N PRO A 43 -29.13 0.65 15.54
CA PRO A 43 -27.88 1.28 15.11
C PRO A 43 -27.11 0.47 14.05
N LYS A 44 -27.03 -0.86 14.20
CA LYS A 44 -26.35 -1.74 13.21
C LYS A 44 -27.02 -1.72 11.83
N VAL A 45 -28.35 -1.64 11.79
CA VAL A 45 -29.11 -1.53 10.53
C VAL A 45 -28.88 -0.17 9.87
N ARG A 46 -28.76 0.89 10.66
CA ARG A 46 -28.37 2.22 10.16
C ARG A 46 -26.99 2.19 9.53
N GLU A 47 -26.00 1.57 10.19
CA GLU A 47 -24.64 1.43 9.63
C GLU A 47 -24.63 0.65 8.33
N LEU A 48 -25.41 -0.44 8.24
CA LEU A 48 -25.59 -1.16 6.97
C LEU A 48 -26.13 -0.25 5.86
N GLY A 49 -27.09 0.62 6.18
CA GLY A 49 -27.63 1.59 5.22
C GLY A 49 -26.62 2.63 4.76
N ILE A 50 -25.74 3.09 5.66
CA ILE A 50 -24.63 4.00 5.34
C ILE A 50 -23.64 3.31 4.41
N MET A 51 -23.18 2.11 4.78
CA MET A 51 -22.24 1.31 3.98
C MET A 51 -22.77 1.04 2.56
N LEU A 52 -24.03 0.60 2.44
CA LEU A 52 -24.64 0.34 1.14
C LEU A 52 -24.79 1.62 0.31
N LEU A 53 -25.02 2.76 0.95
CA LEU A 53 -25.06 4.05 0.26
C LEU A 53 -23.66 4.49 -0.20
N GLU A 54 -22.62 4.25 0.58
CA GLU A 54 -21.22 4.53 0.19
C GLU A 54 -20.81 3.68 -1.01
N ILE A 55 -21.16 2.40 -1.01
CA ILE A 55 -20.98 1.50 -2.17
C ILE A 55 -21.72 2.06 -3.38
N PHE A 56 -22.99 2.48 -3.21
CA PHE A 56 -23.79 3.03 -4.30
C PHE A 56 -23.19 4.34 -4.86
N LEU A 57 -22.60 5.18 -4.02
CA LEU A 57 -22.00 6.46 -4.41
C LEU A 57 -20.52 6.36 -4.83
N GLY A 58 -19.86 5.23 -4.54
CA GLY A 58 -18.42 5.04 -4.71
C GLY A 58 -17.56 5.96 -3.84
N ARG A 59 -18.12 6.51 -2.75
CA ARG A 59 -17.49 7.51 -1.90
C ARG A 59 -17.94 7.38 -0.45
N GLU A 60 -17.02 7.58 0.49
CA GLU A 60 -17.32 7.60 1.93
C GLU A 60 -18.17 8.81 2.34
N ILE A 61 -19.07 8.64 3.31
CA ILE A 61 -20.01 9.68 3.77
C ILE A 61 -19.28 10.89 4.37
N ASP A 62 -18.13 10.65 5.01
CA ASP A 62 -17.35 11.70 5.65
C ASP A 62 -16.83 12.74 4.64
N SER A 63 -16.58 12.34 3.39
CA SER A 63 -16.14 13.20 2.29
C SER A 63 -17.19 14.25 1.91
N PHE A 64 -18.45 14.03 2.27
CA PHE A 64 -19.54 14.98 2.02
C PHE A 64 -19.75 15.96 3.18
N ARG A 65 -19.08 15.79 4.34
CA ARG A 65 -19.20 16.72 5.50
C ARG A 65 -18.75 18.14 5.17
N ALA A 66 -17.84 18.29 4.20
CA ALA A 66 -17.32 19.58 3.75
C ALA A 66 -18.27 20.35 2.80
N GLU A 67 -19.34 19.72 2.34
CA GLU A 67 -20.30 20.37 1.44
C GLU A 67 -21.17 21.38 2.23
N PRO A 68 -21.48 22.56 1.66
CA PRO A 68 -22.24 23.60 2.36
C PRO A 68 -23.57 23.12 2.95
N GLU A 69 -24.26 22.23 2.23
CA GLU A 69 -25.53 21.62 2.63
C GLU A 69 -25.37 20.64 3.79
N ALA A 70 -24.20 20.01 3.92
CA ALA A 70 -23.87 19.07 5.00
C ALA A 70 -23.31 19.77 6.24
N ALA A 71 -22.67 20.93 6.06
CA ALA A 71 -22.03 21.71 7.11
C ALA A 71 -23.01 22.14 8.22
N VAL A 72 -24.30 22.28 7.91
CA VAL A 72 -25.37 22.58 8.88
C VAL A 72 -25.57 21.50 9.95
N TRP A 73 -25.05 20.28 9.73
CA TRP A 73 -25.10 19.17 10.69
C TRP A 73 -23.80 18.97 11.48
N LEU A 74 -22.79 19.81 11.24
CA LEU A 74 -21.57 19.89 12.04
C LEU A 74 -21.79 20.88 13.19
N ARG A 75 -21.74 20.42 14.45
CA ARG A 75 -21.83 21.32 15.60
C ARG A 75 -20.44 21.91 15.86
N GLY A 76 -20.29 23.22 15.70
CA GLY A 76 -18.99 23.88 15.88
C GLY A 76 -17.91 23.36 14.92
N GLY A 77 -18.29 22.89 13.72
CA GLY A 77 -17.38 22.30 12.74
C GLY A 77 -17.00 20.84 12.99
N GLN A 78 -17.51 20.20 14.04
CA GLN A 78 -17.21 18.80 14.36
C GLN A 78 -18.40 17.86 14.08
N ALA A 79 -18.08 16.66 13.61
CA ALA A 79 -19.05 15.58 13.41
C ALA A 79 -19.45 14.99 14.77
N CYS A 80 -20.74 14.74 14.95
CA CYS A 80 -21.30 14.02 16.09
C CYS A 80 -21.78 12.63 15.67
N ALA A 81 -22.19 11.81 16.63
CA ALA A 81 -22.64 10.42 16.42
C ALA A 81 -23.80 10.20 15.41
N TYR A 82 -24.39 11.28 14.90
CA TYR A 82 -25.51 11.26 13.94
C TYR A 82 -25.27 12.12 12.71
N THR A 83 -24.10 12.78 12.59
CA THR A 83 -23.78 13.64 11.45
C THR A 83 -23.82 12.82 10.16
N ASP A 84 -23.19 11.64 10.14
CA ASP A 84 -23.16 10.79 8.94
C ASP A 84 -24.53 10.24 8.59
N HIS A 85 -25.34 9.87 9.58
CA HIS A 85 -26.71 9.45 9.32
C HIS A 85 -27.57 10.54 8.68
N ARG A 86 -27.39 11.80 9.09
CA ARG A 86 -28.12 12.94 8.51
C ARG A 86 -27.66 13.23 7.09
N ILE A 87 -26.35 13.19 6.85
CA ILE A 87 -25.74 13.33 5.53
C ILE A 87 -26.21 12.20 4.61
N ALA A 88 -26.20 10.95 5.09
CA ALA A 88 -26.70 9.78 4.36
C ALA A 88 -28.15 9.98 3.92
N LYS A 89 -29.02 10.44 4.83
CA LYS A 89 -30.43 10.70 4.53
C LYS A 89 -30.62 11.84 3.53
N TRP A 90 -29.75 12.85 3.57
CA TRP A 90 -29.77 13.93 2.61
C TRP A 90 -29.33 13.45 1.23
N LEU A 91 -28.15 12.82 1.12
CA LEU A 91 -27.61 12.24 -0.11
C LEU A 91 -28.59 11.23 -0.74
N PHE A 92 -29.21 10.38 0.07
CA PHE A 92 -30.21 9.44 -0.40
C PHE A 92 -31.43 10.12 -1.02
N LYS A 93 -31.82 11.30 -0.55
CA LYS A 93 -32.94 12.07 -1.11
C LYS A 93 -32.55 12.89 -2.34
N THR A 94 -31.33 13.42 -2.37
CA THR A 94 -30.91 14.39 -3.39
C THR A 94 -30.16 13.75 -4.56
N ARG A 95 -29.32 12.74 -4.30
CA ARG A 95 -28.38 12.17 -5.28
C ARG A 95 -28.74 10.76 -5.74
N VAL A 96 -29.56 10.03 -4.98
CA VAL A 96 -30.02 8.69 -5.37
C VAL A 96 -31.29 8.80 -6.22
N GLN A 97 -31.11 9.18 -7.49
CA GLN A 97 -32.15 9.14 -8.52
C GLN A 97 -31.98 7.85 -9.33
N THR A 98 -33.08 7.11 -9.58
CA THR A 98 -33.00 5.81 -10.25
C THR A 98 -34.19 5.65 -11.19
N ASP A 99 -33.93 5.72 -12.49
CA ASP A 99 -34.92 5.43 -13.54
C ASP A 99 -34.85 3.96 -14.00
N THR A 100 -33.90 3.18 -13.49
CA THR A 100 -33.67 1.79 -13.88
C THR A 100 -34.26 0.81 -12.86
N HIS A 101 -35.10 -0.11 -13.34
CA HIS A 101 -35.73 -1.16 -12.54
C HIS A 101 -34.72 -2.09 -11.83
N VAL A 102 -33.50 -2.19 -12.36
CA VAL A 102 -32.43 -3.08 -11.85
C VAL A 102 -31.89 -2.64 -10.48
N LEU A 103 -31.77 -1.33 -10.22
CA LEU A 103 -31.18 -0.82 -8.97
C LEU A 103 -32.23 -0.42 -7.92
N LYS A 104 -33.51 -0.49 -8.27
CA LYS A 104 -34.63 -0.17 -7.38
C LYS A 104 -34.63 -0.99 -6.07
N PRO A 105 -34.38 -2.32 -6.08
CA PRO A 105 -34.34 -3.10 -4.83
C PRO A 105 -33.24 -2.62 -3.87
N LEU A 106 -32.05 -2.29 -4.40
CA LEU A 106 -30.94 -1.78 -3.60
C LEU A 106 -31.27 -0.43 -2.97
N LYS A 107 -31.87 0.49 -3.74
CA LYS A 107 -32.34 1.79 -3.25
C LYS A 107 -33.38 1.64 -2.14
N ASP A 108 -34.35 0.74 -2.32
CA ASP A 108 -35.40 0.50 -1.32
C ASP A 108 -34.81 -0.04 -0.01
N VAL A 109 -33.82 -0.93 -0.09
CA VAL A 109 -33.09 -1.46 1.07
C VAL A 109 -32.31 -0.35 1.79
N ILE A 110 -31.53 0.46 1.06
CA ILE A 110 -30.80 1.60 1.63
C ILE A 110 -31.78 2.53 2.37
N GLY A 111 -32.92 2.86 1.76
CA GLY A 111 -33.95 3.70 2.37
C GLY A 111 -34.51 3.10 3.67
N ARG A 112 -34.80 1.80 3.70
CA ARG A 112 -35.30 1.07 4.89
C ARG A 112 -34.24 0.94 5.99
N CYS A 113 -32.96 0.89 5.63
CA CYS A 113 -31.86 0.90 6.57
C CYS A 113 -31.60 2.28 7.19
N LEU A 114 -31.81 3.35 6.42
CA LEU A 114 -31.66 4.73 6.89
C LEU A 114 -32.89 5.24 7.66
N GLU A 115 -34.07 4.66 7.42
CA GLU A 115 -35.32 4.93 8.16
C GLU A 115 -35.93 3.65 8.78
N ASP A 116 -35.78 3.49 10.10
CA ASP A 116 -36.28 2.34 10.89
C ASP A 116 -37.81 2.14 10.92
N LYS A 117 -38.58 3.07 10.34
CA LYS A 117 -40.05 3.08 10.39
C LYS A 117 -40.67 1.83 9.79
N ALA A 118 -40.16 1.37 8.65
CA ALA A 118 -40.70 0.20 7.96
C ALA A 118 -40.49 -1.08 8.75
N ILE A 119 -39.30 -1.24 9.34
CA ILE A 119 -38.96 -2.39 10.18
C ILE A 119 -39.83 -2.37 11.44
N TRP A 120 -39.95 -1.23 12.12
CA TRP A 120 -40.80 -1.11 13.30
C TRP A 120 -42.28 -1.38 12.99
N ALA A 121 -42.80 -0.87 11.87
CA ALA A 121 -44.16 -1.14 11.43
C ALA A 121 -44.40 -2.64 11.20
N SER A 122 -43.46 -3.33 10.54
CA SER A 122 -43.52 -4.79 10.33
C SER A 122 -43.50 -5.58 11.64
N VAL A 123 -42.63 -5.20 12.59
CA VAL A 123 -42.55 -5.83 13.93
C VAL A 123 -43.85 -5.65 14.70
N THR A 124 -44.41 -4.43 14.72
CA THR A 124 -45.66 -4.15 15.45
C THR A 124 -46.88 -4.82 14.83
N ALA A 125 -46.95 -4.90 13.50
CA ALA A 125 -48.00 -5.61 12.80
C ALA A 125 -47.94 -7.12 13.10
N SER A 126 -46.74 -7.71 13.03
CA SER A 126 -46.53 -9.14 13.32
C SER A 126 -46.84 -9.47 14.78
N LYS A 127 -46.51 -8.58 15.73
CA LYS A 127 -46.84 -8.77 17.16
C LYS A 127 -48.35 -8.78 17.43
N ARG A 128 -49.15 -8.05 16.65
CA ARG A 128 -50.62 -8.01 16.81
C ARG A 128 -51.30 -9.27 16.32
N THR A 129 -50.72 -9.96 15.34
CA THR A 129 -51.29 -11.15 14.70
C THR A 129 -50.69 -12.46 15.23
N ASP A 130 -49.60 -12.37 16.00
CA ASP A 130 -48.91 -13.54 16.54
C ASP A 130 -49.64 -14.14 17.75
N LYS A 131 -50.30 -15.28 17.52
CA LYS A 131 -50.95 -16.11 18.55
C LYS A 131 -49.98 -17.05 19.27
N SER A 132 -48.73 -17.16 18.80
CA SER A 132 -47.73 -18.14 19.28
C SER A 132 -46.80 -17.62 20.37
N GLY A 133 -46.84 -16.31 20.68
CA GLY A 133 -46.02 -15.71 21.75
C GLY A 133 -44.54 -15.58 21.38
N SER A 134 -44.22 -15.30 20.11
CA SER A 134 -42.84 -15.13 19.66
C SER A 134 -42.14 -14.00 20.39
N SER A 135 -40.87 -14.22 20.70
CA SER A 135 -40.02 -13.17 21.27
C SER A 135 -39.94 -11.95 20.34
N GLN A 136 -39.80 -10.76 20.91
CA GLN A 136 -39.60 -9.53 20.14
C GLN A 136 -38.39 -9.62 19.21
N ILE A 137 -37.34 -10.35 19.61
CA ILE A 137 -36.14 -10.59 18.81
C ILE A 137 -36.47 -11.40 17.54
N SER A 138 -37.29 -12.44 17.66
CA SER A 138 -37.72 -13.25 16.51
C SER A 138 -38.52 -12.42 15.50
N LEU A 139 -39.39 -11.52 15.97
CA LEU A 139 -40.15 -10.62 15.12
C LEU A 139 -39.26 -9.59 14.41
N ILE A 140 -38.25 -9.06 15.09
CA ILE A 140 -37.26 -8.15 14.50
C ILE A 140 -36.44 -8.88 13.43
N ARG A 141 -35.97 -10.10 13.72
CA ARG A 141 -35.21 -10.92 12.77
C ARG A 141 -36.01 -11.19 11.50
N LYS A 142 -37.29 -11.55 11.63
CA LYS A 142 -38.20 -11.75 10.50
C LYS A 142 -38.35 -10.45 9.69
N ALA A 143 -38.62 -9.33 10.34
CA ALA A 143 -38.77 -8.04 9.66
C ALA A 143 -37.50 -7.62 8.90
N ILE A 144 -36.31 -7.85 9.47
CA ILE A 144 -35.02 -7.58 8.81
C ILE A 144 -34.85 -8.50 7.59
N HIS A 145 -35.15 -9.79 7.74
CA HIS A 145 -35.03 -10.75 6.65
C HIS A 145 -35.94 -10.37 5.47
N ASP A 146 -37.23 -10.17 5.74
CA ASP A 146 -38.23 -9.88 4.71
C ASP A 146 -37.98 -8.53 4.02
N LEU A 147 -37.56 -7.51 4.77
CA LEU A 147 -37.46 -6.15 4.26
C LEU A 147 -36.07 -5.80 3.69
N LEU A 148 -35.01 -6.48 4.11
CA LEU A 148 -33.63 -6.15 3.76
C LEU A 148 -32.91 -7.32 3.08
N VAL A 149 -32.91 -8.51 3.68
CA VAL A 149 -32.12 -9.66 3.19
C VAL A 149 -32.71 -10.21 1.90
N THR A 150 -34.00 -10.54 1.88
CA THR A 150 -34.64 -11.13 0.70
C THR A 150 -34.56 -10.24 -0.55
N PRO A 151 -34.76 -8.90 -0.47
CA PRO A 151 -34.53 -8.02 -1.62
C PRO A 151 -33.08 -7.98 -2.12
N LEU A 152 -32.09 -8.06 -1.22
CA LEU A 152 -30.67 -8.12 -1.60
C LEU A 152 -30.33 -9.47 -2.25
N GLU A 153 -30.79 -10.58 -1.68
CA GLU A 153 -30.62 -11.92 -2.28
C GLU A 153 -31.22 -11.98 -3.68
N SER A 154 -32.43 -11.45 -3.84
CA SER A 154 -33.11 -11.38 -5.14
C SER A 154 -32.29 -10.56 -6.15
N LEU A 155 -31.68 -9.46 -5.71
CA LEU A 155 -30.83 -8.63 -6.57
C LEU A 155 -29.59 -9.38 -7.04
N ILE A 156 -28.94 -10.13 -6.17
CA ILE A 156 -27.73 -10.90 -6.52
C ILE A 156 -28.11 -12.04 -7.46
N GLN A 157 -29.18 -12.78 -7.17
CA GLN A 157 -29.65 -13.89 -8.01
C GLN A 157 -30.07 -13.47 -9.42
N VAL A 158 -30.58 -12.24 -9.59
CA VAL A 158 -30.96 -11.72 -10.92
C VAL A 158 -29.76 -11.25 -11.74
N ASN A 159 -28.71 -10.74 -11.09
CA ASN A 159 -27.57 -10.12 -11.77
C ASN A 159 -26.34 -11.04 -11.90
N TYR A 160 -26.31 -12.19 -11.25
CA TYR A 160 -25.18 -13.11 -11.25
C TYR A 160 -25.68 -14.55 -11.49
N GLU A 161 -25.03 -15.26 -12.42
CA GLU A 161 -25.43 -16.63 -12.83
C GLU A 161 -25.18 -17.68 -11.73
N ASP A 162 -24.13 -17.50 -10.92
CA ASP A 162 -23.85 -18.32 -9.73
C ASP A 162 -23.48 -17.45 -8.51
N PRO A 163 -24.49 -16.91 -7.81
CA PRO A 163 -24.27 -15.95 -6.72
C PRO A 163 -23.72 -16.59 -5.43
N TYR A 164 -23.67 -17.92 -5.38
CA TYR A 164 -23.24 -18.68 -4.21
C TYR A 164 -21.94 -19.48 -4.44
N ASP A 165 -21.46 -19.60 -5.69
CA ASP A 165 -20.09 -20.04 -6.02
C ASP A 165 -19.07 -18.92 -5.78
N LEU A 166 -19.05 -18.44 -4.53
CA LEU A 166 -18.02 -17.55 -4.04
C LEU A 166 -16.82 -18.39 -3.64
N LYS A 167 -15.77 -18.39 -4.47
CA LYS A 167 -14.48 -18.93 -4.07
C LYS A 167 -14.03 -18.26 -2.76
N PRO A 168 -13.54 -19.03 -1.77
CA PRO A 168 -12.98 -18.44 -0.56
C PRO A 168 -11.92 -17.41 -0.93
N LEU A 169 -11.88 -16.26 -0.24
CA LEU A 169 -10.75 -15.35 -0.39
C LEU A 169 -9.43 -16.07 -0.03
N TYR A 170 -9.53 -17.04 0.90
CA TYR A 170 -8.45 -17.93 1.32
C TYR A 170 -9.02 -19.31 1.70
N GLU A 171 -8.45 -20.38 1.16
CA GLU A 171 -8.64 -21.75 1.65
C GLU A 171 -7.62 -22.06 2.76
N GLN A 172 -8.09 -22.54 3.92
CA GLN A 172 -7.25 -23.12 4.95
C GLN A 172 -7.21 -24.65 4.77
N ASP A 173 -5.99 -25.18 4.64
CA ASP A 173 -5.75 -26.62 4.50
C ASP A 173 -6.02 -27.34 5.83
N ALA A 174 -7.19 -27.98 5.93
CA ALA A 174 -7.61 -28.76 7.10
C ALA A 174 -6.60 -29.89 7.45
N ALA A 175 -5.80 -30.35 6.48
CA ALA A 175 -4.76 -31.35 6.72
C ALA A 175 -3.50 -30.75 7.36
N ALA A 176 -3.24 -29.44 7.23
CA ALA A 176 -2.14 -28.76 7.89
C ALA A 176 -2.40 -28.56 9.38
N PHE A 177 -3.66 -28.27 9.76
CA PHE A 177 -4.06 -28.10 11.16
C PHE A 177 -4.00 -29.42 11.95
N ALA A 178 -4.44 -30.53 11.35
CA ALA A 178 -4.31 -31.87 11.95
C ALA A 178 -2.84 -32.36 12.00
N ARG A 179 -2.00 -31.93 11.05
CA ARG A 179 -0.55 -32.20 11.06
C ARG A 179 0.15 -31.41 12.16
N GLN A 180 -0.16 -30.13 12.36
CA GLN A 180 0.40 -29.32 13.46
C GLN A 180 0.05 -29.87 14.86
N ALA A 181 -1.18 -30.35 15.05
CA ALA A 181 -1.60 -30.94 16.32
C ALA A 181 -0.90 -32.28 16.63
N SER A 182 -0.61 -33.10 15.61
CA SER A 182 0.10 -34.38 15.79
C SER A 182 1.62 -34.22 15.85
N ASP A 183 2.19 -33.23 15.15
CA ASP A 183 3.64 -33.01 15.16
C ASP A 183 4.11 -32.49 16.52
N ALA A 184 3.31 -31.67 17.23
CA ALA A 184 3.63 -31.12 18.57
C ALA A 184 3.98 -32.16 19.66
N THR A 185 3.76 -33.46 19.40
CA THR A 185 4.05 -34.54 20.35
C THR A 185 5.30 -35.37 20.04
N ARG A 186 6.06 -35.09 18.94
CA ARG A 186 7.22 -35.90 18.55
C ARG A 186 8.60 -35.28 18.87
N PRO A 187 9.61 -36.08 19.30
CA PRO A 187 10.94 -35.58 19.65
C PRO A 187 11.74 -35.02 18.45
N ALA A 188 12.40 -33.89 18.68
CA ALA A 188 13.01 -33.00 17.68
C ALA A 188 14.03 -33.65 16.72
N HIS A 189 14.72 -34.72 17.12
CA HIS A 189 15.77 -35.34 16.31
C HIS A 189 15.21 -36.10 15.08
N GLN A 190 13.98 -36.63 15.16
CA GLN A 190 13.36 -37.36 14.03
C GLN A 190 12.71 -36.43 13.00
N ARG A 191 12.47 -35.16 13.34
CA ARG A 191 11.89 -34.16 12.41
C ARG A 191 12.87 -33.77 11.29
N ARG A 192 14.17 -33.66 11.61
CA ARG A 192 15.20 -33.21 10.65
C ARG A 192 15.48 -34.21 9.51
N HIS A 193 15.44 -35.51 9.80
CA HIS A 193 15.84 -36.52 8.82
C HIS A 193 14.77 -36.83 7.76
N LYS A 194 13.49 -36.51 8.01
CA LYS A 194 12.40 -36.75 7.05
C LYS A 194 12.15 -35.57 6.11
N GLN A 195 12.31 -34.33 6.59
CA GLN A 195 12.20 -33.12 5.76
C GLN A 195 13.26 -33.05 4.65
N GLN A 196 14.48 -33.53 4.91
CA GLN A 196 15.55 -33.54 3.90
C GLN A 196 15.33 -34.53 2.74
N ALA A 197 14.52 -35.58 2.95
CA ALA A 197 14.25 -36.58 1.91
C ALA A 197 13.05 -36.22 1.02
N ASP A 198 12.01 -35.57 1.57
CA ASP A 198 10.81 -35.20 0.80
C ASP A 198 11.05 -33.95 -0.11
N ILE A 199 12.01 -33.08 0.23
CA ILE A 199 12.39 -31.90 -0.58
C ILE A 199 13.02 -32.30 -1.92
N LEU A 200 13.71 -33.44 -1.99
CA LEU A 200 14.37 -33.92 -3.21
C LEU A 200 13.42 -34.60 -4.22
N GLN A 201 12.27 -35.10 -3.78
CA GLN A 201 11.32 -35.81 -4.67
C GLN A 201 10.05 -35.01 -5.00
N GLY A 202 9.72 -33.96 -4.25
CA GLY A 202 8.62 -33.04 -4.58
C GLY A 202 8.94 -32.00 -5.66
N SER A 203 10.21 -31.86 -6.06
CA SER A 203 10.71 -30.75 -6.86
C SER A 203 10.47 -30.86 -8.39
N LEU A 204 9.55 -31.72 -8.84
CA LEU A 204 9.30 -31.98 -10.27
C LEU A 204 7.83 -31.86 -10.72
N ALA A 205 6.93 -31.31 -9.91
CA ALA A 205 5.59 -30.99 -10.38
C ALA A 205 5.00 -29.73 -9.72
N ARG A 206 4.81 -28.70 -10.57
CA ARG A 206 3.98 -27.49 -10.38
C ARG A 206 4.56 -26.35 -9.53
N ALA A 207 5.41 -25.56 -10.18
CA ALA A 207 5.25 -24.10 -10.31
C ALA A 207 6.23 -23.59 -11.38
N THR A 208 5.95 -23.89 -12.64
CA THR A 208 6.54 -23.22 -13.79
C THR A 208 5.47 -22.34 -14.42
N THR A 209 5.41 -21.08 -14.00
CA THR A 209 5.18 -19.86 -14.78
C THR A 209 5.72 -18.73 -13.87
N SER A 210 6.69 -17.87 -14.21
CA SER A 210 7.02 -17.18 -15.45
C SER A 210 5.91 -16.32 -16.05
N ASP A 211 4.89 -15.97 -15.26
CA ASP A 211 3.97 -14.90 -15.63
C ASP A 211 4.28 -13.70 -14.75
N GLY A 212 4.84 -12.67 -15.38
CA GLY A 212 4.82 -11.33 -14.82
C GLY A 212 3.39 -11.01 -14.40
N MET A 213 3.27 -10.38 -13.24
CA MET A 213 2.01 -9.77 -12.83
C MET A 213 1.71 -8.68 -13.88
N GLY A 214 0.91 -9.07 -14.86
CA GLY A 214 0.83 -8.42 -16.16
C GLY A 214 0.33 -7.00 -16.01
N ILE A 215 1.14 -6.06 -16.51
CA ILE A 215 0.57 -4.87 -17.13
C ILE A 215 -0.37 -5.41 -18.21
N HIS A 216 -1.67 -5.12 -18.14
CA HIS A 216 -2.65 -5.58 -19.14
C HIS A 216 -2.47 -4.89 -20.53
N GLY A 217 -1.27 -4.39 -20.83
CA GLY A 217 -0.82 -3.97 -22.15
C GLY A 217 0.54 -4.62 -22.43
N GLU A 218 0.70 -5.21 -23.62
CA GLU A 218 1.97 -5.74 -24.09
C GLU A 218 3.03 -4.64 -24.01
N ILE A 219 4.10 -4.84 -23.21
CA ILE A 219 5.27 -3.95 -23.21
C ILE A 219 5.87 -4.01 -24.60
N SER A 220 5.79 -2.90 -25.33
CA SER A 220 6.33 -2.84 -26.69
C SER A 220 7.85 -2.61 -26.67
N PRO A 221 8.59 -3.01 -27.71
CA PRO A 221 9.99 -2.60 -27.87
C PRO A 221 10.18 -1.08 -27.84
N GLY A 222 9.15 -0.32 -28.24
CA GLY A 222 9.14 1.15 -28.15
C GLY A 222 9.12 1.68 -26.71
N ASP A 223 8.47 0.98 -25.78
CA ASP A 223 8.43 1.37 -24.37
C ASP A 223 9.80 1.16 -23.70
N ILE A 224 10.50 0.08 -24.07
CA ILE A 224 11.86 -0.20 -23.62
C ILE A 224 12.83 0.89 -24.12
N GLU A 225 12.74 1.26 -25.40
CA GLU A 225 13.57 2.32 -25.99
C GLU A 225 13.32 3.68 -25.33
N LEU A 226 12.07 4.00 -25.00
CA LEU A 226 11.75 5.20 -24.21
C LEU A 226 12.32 5.11 -22.79
N GLY A 227 12.28 3.93 -22.17
CA GLY A 227 12.90 3.67 -20.88
C GLY A 227 14.41 3.93 -20.87
N LYS A 228 15.12 3.48 -21.91
CA LYS A 228 16.56 3.76 -22.07
C LYS A 228 16.85 5.26 -22.19
N ARG A 229 16.01 5.99 -22.92
CA ARG A 229 16.13 7.46 -23.02
C ARG A 229 15.86 8.15 -21.70
N TRP A 230 14.83 7.70 -20.96
CA TRP A 230 14.51 8.21 -19.64
C TRP A 230 15.69 8.06 -18.68
N LEU A 231 16.32 6.88 -18.65
CA LEU A 231 17.53 6.63 -17.85
C LEU A 231 18.70 7.49 -18.32
N GLY A 232 18.92 7.60 -19.64
CA GLY A 232 19.99 8.47 -20.16
C GLY A 232 19.80 9.96 -19.85
N ASP A 233 18.56 10.45 -19.72
CA ASP A 233 18.28 11.81 -19.26
C ASP A 233 18.47 11.97 -17.75
N LEU A 234 18.19 10.92 -16.96
CA LEU A 234 18.57 10.88 -15.54
C LEU A 234 20.09 10.90 -15.36
N ASP A 235 20.84 10.12 -16.16
CA ASP A 235 22.31 10.06 -16.10
C ASP A 235 22.94 11.43 -16.37
N LYS A 236 22.39 12.23 -17.29
CA LYS A 236 22.85 13.61 -17.53
C LYS A 236 22.70 14.50 -16.29
N VAL A 237 21.58 14.36 -15.59
CA VAL A 237 21.32 15.11 -14.33
C VAL A 237 22.29 14.65 -13.26
N GLN A 238 22.43 13.33 -13.07
CA GLN A 238 23.32 12.77 -12.06
C GLN A 238 24.78 13.12 -12.32
N GLY A 239 25.24 13.03 -13.57
CA GLY A 239 26.59 13.45 -13.97
C GLY A 239 26.88 14.92 -13.63
N LEU A 240 25.92 15.82 -13.87
CA LEU A 240 26.07 17.23 -13.50
C LEU A 240 26.11 17.44 -11.98
N LEU A 241 25.27 16.72 -11.22
CA LEU A 241 25.23 16.78 -9.76
C LEU A 241 26.50 16.19 -9.13
N GLN A 242 27.07 15.13 -9.72
CA GLN A 242 28.14 14.32 -9.14
C GLN A 242 29.55 14.72 -9.60
N ALA A 243 29.70 15.67 -10.53
CA ALA A 243 31.02 16.09 -11.03
C ALA A 243 31.93 16.76 -9.97
N GLY A 244 31.54 16.80 -8.69
CA GLY A 244 32.33 17.36 -7.60
C GLY A 244 32.96 16.29 -6.76
N ASN A 245 33.99 16.67 -5.99
CA ASN A 245 34.54 15.75 -5.02
C ASN A 245 33.70 15.78 -3.74
N THR A 246 33.10 14.66 -3.37
CA THR A 246 32.37 14.54 -2.10
C THR A 246 33.28 13.95 -1.02
N PRO A 247 33.37 14.58 0.16
CA PRO A 247 34.22 14.06 1.25
C PRO A 247 33.79 12.68 1.76
N GLN A 248 32.50 12.36 1.65
CA GLN A 248 31.89 11.12 2.12
C GLN A 248 30.76 10.70 1.17
N LYS A 249 30.86 9.49 0.60
CA LYS A 249 29.79 8.91 -0.21
C LYS A 249 28.49 8.75 0.61
N VAL A 250 27.36 8.94 -0.06
CA VAL A 250 26.04 8.72 0.54
C VAL A 250 25.86 7.23 0.84
N ARG A 251 25.46 6.90 2.08
CA ARG A 251 25.22 5.51 2.49
C ARG A 251 23.78 5.12 2.23
N VAL A 252 23.58 4.14 1.35
CA VAL A 252 22.24 3.62 1.02
C VAL A 252 22.12 2.18 1.52
N VAL A 253 21.11 1.91 2.33
CA VAL A 253 20.80 0.56 2.81
C VAL A 253 19.56 0.04 2.09
N VAL A 254 19.72 -1.06 1.36
CA VAL A 254 18.62 -1.82 0.74
C VAL A 254 18.24 -2.98 1.65
N LEU A 255 16.98 -3.04 2.09
CA LEU A 255 16.44 -4.16 2.87
C LEU A 255 15.47 -4.96 1.99
N ASP A 256 15.94 -6.09 1.46
CA ASP A 256 15.21 -6.88 0.46
C ASP A 256 15.56 -8.39 0.57
N THR A 257 15.55 -9.10 -0.55
CA THR A 257 15.80 -10.55 -0.72
C THR A 257 17.28 -10.93 -0.76
N GLY A 258 18.16 -9.92 -0.78
CA GLY A 258 19.60 -10.07 -0.69
C GLY A 258 20.32 -9.46 -1.89
N PHE A 259 21.55 -9.92 -2.12
CA PHE A 259 22.39 -9.48 -3.23
C PHE A 259 23.26 -10.64 -3.69
N SER A 260 23.36 -10.84 -5.01
CA SER A 260 24.27 -11.81 -5.58
C SER A 260 24.96 -11.25 -6.81
N PRO A 261 26.30 -11.11 -6.83
CA PRO A 261 27.02 -10.67 -8.03
C PRO A 261 26.90 -11.68 -9.19
N LYS A 262 26.52 -12.93 -8.88
CA LYS A 262 26.28 -13.98 -9.88
C LYS A 262 24.98 -13.75 -10.66
N HIS A 263 24.00 -13.06 -10.08
CA HIS A 263 22.74 -12.76 -10.76
C HIS A 263 22.97 -11.66 -11.80
N GLY A 264 22.72 -11.97 -13.08
CA GLY A 264 22.75 -10.98 -14.16
C GLY A 264 24.15 -10.42 -14.49
N GLY A 265 25.22 -11.14 -14.14
CA GLY A 265 26.59 -10.81 -14.57
C GLY A 265 27.08 -9.44 -14.11
N LEU A 266 26.76 -9.04 -12.87
CA LEU A 266 27.23 -7.76 -12.32
C LEU A 266 28.76 -7.70 -12.28
N HIS A 267 29.33 -6.63 -12.81
CA HIS A 267 30.77 -6.35 -12.76
C HIS A 267 31.22 -5.73 -11.43
N TYR A 268 30.31 -5.58 -10.48
CA TYR A 268 30.56 -4.98 -9.19
C TYR A 268 30.07 -5.88 -8.05
N ASP A 269 30.60 -5.61 -6.87
CA ASP A 269 30.31 -6.35 -5.65
C ASP A 269 30.26 -5.38 -4.47
N ILE A 270 29.57 -5.75 -3.39
CA ILE A 270 29.49 -4.92 -2.17
C ILE A 270 30.53 -5.39 -1.16
N GLU A 271 31.14 -4.52 -0.37
CA GLU A 271 32.14 -4.95 0.60
C GLU A 271 31.55 -5.98 1.60
N ARG A 272 32.38 -6.90 2.12
CA ARG A 272 31.92 -7.93 3.08
C ARG A 272 31.21 -7.32 4.29
N GLY A 273 31.68 -6.16 4.77
CA GLY A 273 31.07 -5.43 5.89
C GLY A 273 29.73 -4.75 5.57
N ASN A 274 29.35 -4.73 4.29
CA ASN A 274 28.17 -4.06 3.76
C ASN A 274 27.03 -5.03 3.43
N TYR A 275 27.22 -6.34 3.58
CA TYR A 275 26.15 -7.33 3.48
C TYR A 275 25.77 -7.86 4.85
N LYS A 276 24.48 -8.13 5.06
CA LYS A 276 23.98 -8.79 6.27
C LYS A 276 22.83 -9.72 5.94
N ASP A 277 22.95 -10.99 6.35
CA ASP A 277 21.89 -11.98 6.16
C ASP A 277 21.11 -12.15 7.47
N PHE A 278 19.88 -11.64 7.52
CA PHE A 278 19.00 -11.80 8.69
C PHE A 278 18.18 -13.08 8.66
N VAL A 279 18.05 -13.69 7.47
CA VAL A 279 17.24 -14.90 7.25
C VAL A 279 17.98 -16.12 7.80
N ASP A 280 19.21 -16.32 7.34
CA ASP A 280 19.99 -17.52 7.67
C ASP A 280 21.21 -17.21 8.55
N GLY A 281 21.63 -15.95 8.66
CA GLY A 281 22.79 -15.54 9.45
C GLY A 281 24.15 -15.71 8.76
N GLU A 282 24.18 -16.04 7.47
CA GLU A 282 25.42 -16.21 6.69
C GLU A 282 25.82 -14.92 5.98
N ASP A 283 26.60 -14.08 6.65
CA ASP A 283 27.05 -12.79 6.10
C ASP A 283 28.17 -12.94 5.04
N ASP A 284 28.85 -14.09 5.01
CA ASP A 284 30.00 -14.32 4.13
C ASP A 284 29.60 -14.75 2.72
N GLU A 285 28.38 -15.26 2.59
CA GLU A 285 27.82 -15.73 1.33
C GLU A 285 26.73 -14.77 0.84
N ARG A 286 27.13 -13.77 0.04
CA ARG A 286 26.21 -12.88 -0.68
C ARG A 286 25.32 -13.69 -1.61
N ARG A 287 24.05 -13.82 -1.21
CA ARG A 287 23.03 -14.51 -1.97
C ARG A 287 21.78 -13.66 -2.12
N ASP A 288 21.10 -13.98 -3.21
CA ASP A 288 19.77 -13.55 -3.55
C ASP A 288 19.17 -14.74 -4.32
N LEU A 289 18.03 -15.25 -3.87
CA LEU A 289 17.39 -16.42 -4.48
C LEU A 289 16.29 -16.03 -5.46
N THR A 290 15.90 -14.75 -5.49
CA THR A 290 14.83 -14.23 -6.36
C THR A 290 15.40 -13.35 -7.47
N GLY A 291 16.55 -12.71 -7.23
CA GLY A 291 17.14 -11.69 -8.09
C GLY A 291 16.53 -10.31 -7.90
N HIS A 292 15.50 -10.16 -7.05
CA HIS A 292 14.81 -8.89 -6.84
C HIS A 292 15.73 -7.89 -6.14
N GLY A 293 16.34 -8.27 -5.00
CA GLY A 293 17.24 -7.40 -4.25
C GLY A 293 18.48 -7.01 -5.05
N THR A 294 18.99 -7.93 -5.86
CA THR A 294 20.09 -7.67 -6.81
C THR A 294 19.70 -6.66 -7.88
N SER A 295 18.47 -6.76 -8.42
CA SER A 295 17.94 -5.79 -9.39
C SER A 295 17.78 -4.39 -8.79
N ILE A 296 17.30 -4.31 -7.55
CA ILE A 296 17.19 -3.05 -6.80
C ILE A 296 18.57 -2.42 -6.56
N ALA A 297 19.54 -3.23 -6.10
CA ALA A 297 20.91 -2.78 -5.91
C ALA A 297 21.52 -2.21 -7.19
N ARG A 298 21.29 -2.85 -8.34
CA ARG A 298 21.78 -2.38 -9.65
C ARG A 298 21.26 -1.02 -10.07
N LEU A 299 20.02 -0.69 -9.74
CA LEU A 299 19.44 0.62 -10.07
C LEU A 299 19.99 1.76 -9.18
N ILE A 300 20.79 1.45 -8.16
CA ILE A 300 21.30 2.41 -7.18
C ILE A 300 22.84 2.50 -7.21
N PHE A 301 23.53 1.40 -7.56
CA PHE A 301 24.92 1.12 -7.18
C PHE A 301 25.97 2.19 -7.55
N ASP A 302 25.85 2.84 -8.71
CA ASP A 302 27.03 3.40 -9.38
C ASP A 302 27.77 4.51 -8.60
N GLU A 303 27.16 5.18 -7.61
CA GLU A 303 27.83 6.28 -6.90
C GLU A 303 27.52 6.37 -5.40
N VAL A 304 27.16 5.26 -4.76
CA VAL A 304 26.82 5.22 -3.33
C VAL A 304 27.70 4.24 -2.56
N ASP A 305 27.79 4.42 -1.24
CA ASP A 305 28.26 3.36 -0.34
C ASP A 305 27.06 2.44 -0.04
N LEU A 306 26.93 1.38 -0.84
CA LEU A 306 25.77 0.48 -0.83
C LEU A 306 25.91 -0.59 0.26
N TYR A 307 24.84 -0.75 1.04
CA TYR A 307 24.64 -1.79 2.03
C TYR A 307 23.40 -2.61 1.69
N VAL A 308 23.46 -3.91 1.86
CA VAL A 308 22.33 -4.81 1.58
C VAL A 308 22.05 -5.70 2.79
N GLY A 309 20.83 -5.60 3.32
CA GLY A 309 20.30 -6.49 4.33
C GLY A 309 19.29 -7.46 3.72
N ARG A 310 19.59 -8.76 3.73
CA ARG A 310 18.63 -9.81 3.34
C ARG A 310 17.67 -10.05 4.50
N VAL A 311 16.43 -9.56 4.36
CA VAL A 311 15.34 -9.68 5.34
C VAL A 311 14.16 -10.49 4.81
N PHE A 312 14.17 -10.84 3.53
CA PHE A 312 13.21 -11.74 2.89
C PHE A 312 13.93 -12.94 2.25
N GLU A 313 13.38 -14.15 2.40
CA GLU A 313 13.92 -15.34 1.72
C GLU A 313 13.42 -15.45 0.28
N SER A 314 12.17 -15.04 0.05
CA SER A 314 11.47 -15.10 -1.23
C SER A 314 10.68 -13.82 -1.46
N GLU A 315 10.10 -13.67 -2.66
CA GLU A 315 9.20 -12.54 -2.96
C GLU A 315 7.89 -12.57 -2.14
N LYS A 316 7.57 -13.71 -1.52
CA LYS A 316 6.43 -13.83 -0.60
C LYS A 316 6.90 -13.48 0.81
N SER A 317 6.31 -12.43 1.37
CA SER A 317 6.49 -12.11 2.80
C SER A 317 5.75 -13.12 3.67
N VAL A 318 6.41 -13.58 4.74
CA VAL A 318 5.85 -14.43 5.79
C VAL A 318 5.89 -13.61 7.09
N ASP A 319 5.09 -13.95 8.10
CA ASP A 319 5.01 -13.18 9.35
C ASP A 319 6.38 -12.90 10.02
N ASP A 320 7.28 -13.88 10.03
CA ASP A 320 8.65 -13.73 10.57
C ASP A 320 9.49 -12.68 9.81
N SER A 321 9.16 -12.39 8.54
CA SER A 321 9.91 -11.43 7.72
C SER A 321 9.83 -9.99 8.27
N PHE A 322 8.78 -9.63 9.02
CA PHE A 322 8.65 -8.29 9.60
C PHE A 322 9.51 -8.08 10.85
N GLU A 323 9.78 -9.14 11.62
CA GLU A 323 10.79 -9.13 12.69
C GLU A 323 12.19 -8.94 12.10
N LEU A 324 12.48 -9.63 11.00
CA LEU A 324 13.75 -9.46 10.29
C LEU A 324 13.88 -8.05 9.70
N LEU A 325 12.80 -7.50 9.14
CA LEU A 325 12.77 -6.12 8.66
C LEU A 325 13.05 -5.11 9.77
N GLU A 326 12.44 -5.27 10.96
CA GLU A 326 12.75 -4.42 12.12
C GLU A 326 14.25 -4.46 12.47
N ARG A 327 14.84 -5.67 12.51
CA ARG A 327 16.28 -5.85 12.75
C ARG A 327 17.13 -5.19 11.66
N GLY A 328 16.70 -5.30 10.41
CA GLY A 328 17.32 -4.63 9.26
C GLY A 328 17.32 -3.11 9.38
N ILE A 329 16.20 -2.51 9.79
CA ILE A 329 16.10 -1.06 9.99
C ILE A 329 17.04 -0.60 11.12
N LYS A 330 17.11 -1.35 12.22
CA LYS A 330 18.06 -1.06 13.32
C LYS A 330 19.52 -1.18 12.86
N TRP A 331 19.82 -2.16 12.03
CA TRP A 331 21.15 -2.31 11.43
C TRP A 331 21.49 -1.15 10.49
N ALA A 332 20.53 -0.68 9.69
CA ALA A 332 20.73 0.49 8.83
C ALA A 332 21.13 1.73 9.65
N VAL A 333 20.48 1.96 10.80
CA VAL A 333 20.87 3.02 11.74
C VAL A 333 22.30 2.81 12.26
N ALA A 334 22.66 1.58 12.63
CA ALA A 334 24.00 1.27 13.11
C ALA A 334 25.11 1.44 12.05
N LYS A 335 24.73 1.50 10.76
CA LYS A 335 25.63 1.80 9.64
C LYS A 335 25.63 3.29 9.26
N ASP A 336 24.97 4.14 10.05
CA ASP A 336 24.71 5.55 9.75
C ASP A 336 24.12 5.75 8.33
N ALA A 337 23.12 4.94 7.98
CA ALA A 337 22.46 5.09 6.69
C ALA A 337 21.91 6.51 6.50
N ASP A 338 22.12 7.04 5.30
CA ASP A 338 21.49 8.29 4.87
C ASP A 338 20.11 8.00 4.25
N ILE A 339 20.02 6.91 3.49
CA ILE A 339 18.80 6.46 2.81
C ILE A 339 18.57 4.98 3.12
N ILE A 340 17.34 4.63 3.49
CA ILE A 340 16.86 3.25 3.64
C ILE A 340 15.82 2.97 2.56
N VAL A 341 16.06 1.93 1.76
CA VAL A 341 15.18 1.51 0.67
C VAL A 341 14.44 0.24 1.09
N LEU A 342 13.11 0.33 1.09
CA LEU A 342 12.18 -0.76 1.39
C LEU A 342 11.39 -1.07 0.11
N ALA A 343 11.97 -1.90 -0.76
CA ALA A 343 11.42 -2.18 -2.08
C ALA A 343 10.30 -3.25 -2.06
N THR A 344 9.78 -3.60 -0.88
CA THR A 344 8.66 -4.53 -0.71
C THR A 344 7.82 -4.14 0.52
N GLY A 345 6.61 -4.70 0.63
CA GLY A 345 5.70 -4.41 1.74
C GLY A 345 4.51 -5.37 1.82
N THR A 346 3.64 -5.14 2.81
CA THR A 346 2.49 -6.00 3.12
C THR A 346 1.17 -5.24 3.21
N ASP A 347 0.05 -5.93 2.97
CA ASP A 347 -1.30 -5.44 3.24
C ASP A 347 -1.71 -5.54 4.72
N VAL A 348 -0.95 -6.28 5.55
CA VAL A 348 -1.20 -6.41 6.98
C VAL A 348 -1.31 -5.03 7.63
N LYS A 349 -2.28 -4.87 8.55
CA LYS A 349 -2.69 -3.57 9.10
C LYS A 349 -1.52 -2.76 9.66
N THR A 350 -0.57 -3.38 10.37
CA THR A 350 0.72 -2.80 10.79
C THR A 350 1.52 -3.80 11.62
N TYR A 351 2.84 -3.63 11.65
CA TYR A 351 3.74 -4.29 12.60
C TYR A 351 4.38 -3.24 13.53
N ASP A 352 4.10 -3.32 14.84
CA ASP A 352 4.44 -2.26 15.81
C ASP A 352 5.95 -2.02 15.93
N GLY A 353 6.76 -3.07 15.83
CA GLY A 353 8.22 -2.98 15.89
C GLY A 353 8.82 -2.19 14.73
N VAL A 354 8.38 -2.46 13.50
CA VAL A 354 8.78 -1.72 12.29
C VAL A 354 8.29 -0.28 12.35
N ARG A 355 7.04 -0.07 12.79
CA ARG A 355 6.51 1.29 12.97
C ARG A 355 7.36 2.08 13.97
N SER A 356 7.70 1.46 15.11
CA SER A 356 8.56 2.07 16.13
C SER A 356 9.94 2.36 15.57
N ALA A 357 10.57 1.40 14.89
CA ALA A 357 11.90 1.56 14.31
C ALA A 357 11.97 2.77 13.37
N ILE A 358 11.01 2.88 12.43
CA ILE A 358 10.91 4.01 11.50
C ILE A 358 10.64 5.33 12.24
N ASN A 359 9.69 5.35 13.18
CA ASN A 359 9.36 6.57 13.93
C ASN A 359 10.49 7.06 14.84
N THR A 360 11.44 6.19 15.20
CA THR A 360 12.61 6.55 16.01
C THR A 360 13.85 6.88 15.18
N LEU A 361 13.77 6.84 13.84
CA LEU A 361 14.89 7.20 12.99
C LEU A 361 15.30 8.66 13.18
N PRO A 362 16.61 8.97 13.16
CA PRO A 362 17.09 10.34 13.12
C PRO A 362 16.49 11.10 11.94
N ASP A 363 16.15 12.38 12.12
CA ASP A 363 15.48 13.18 11.08
C ASP A 363 16.29 13.34 9.78
N LYS A 364 17.61 13.12 9.84
CA LYS A 364 18.49 13.13 8.67
C LYS A 364 18.33 11.90 7.76
N VAL A 365 17.74 10.82 8.26
CA VAL A 365 17.60 9.55 7.51
C VAL A 365 16.33 9.60 6.68
N LEU A 366 16.47 9.36 5.38
CA LEU A 366 15.35 9.26 4.45
C LEU A 366 14.94 7.79 4.29
N VAL A 367 13.66 7.48 4.47
CA VAL A 367 13.11 6.15 4.16
C VAL A 367 12.28 6.25 2.88
N ILE A 368 12.62 5.43 1.88
CA ILE A 368 11.91 5.35 0.61
C ILE A 368 11.33 3.95 0.50
N ALA A 369 10.04 3.84 0.18
CA ALA A 369 9.37 2.55 0.11
C ALA A 369 8.40 2.43 -1.06
N ALA A 370 8.38 1.24 -1.66
CA ALA A 370 7.50 0.90 -2.76
C ALA A 370 6.03 0.91 -2.32
N ALA A 371 5.16 1.54 -3.11
CA ALA A 371 3.73 1.62 -2.81
C ALA A 371 3.02 0.25 -2.86
N GLY A 372 3.59 -0.71 -3.58
CA GLY A 372 3.04 -2.04 -3.85
C GLY A 372 2.55 -2.17 -5.29
N ASN A 373 2.67 -3.36 -5.89
CA ASN A 373 2.22 -3.65 -7.24
C ASN A 373 0.79 -4.18 -7.20
N ARG A 374 -0.18 -3.27 -7.13
CA ARG A 374 -1.59 -3.60 -6.87
C ARG A 374 -2.49 -2.72 -7.73
N ASP A 375 -3.71 -3.17 -7.97
CA ASP A 375 -4.70 -2.36 -8.69
C ASP A 375 -5.04 -1.08 -7.90
N HIS A 376 -5.41 -0.01 -8.61
CA HIS A 376 -5.72 1.31 -8.06
C HIS A 376 -6.81 1.32 -6.97
N CYS A 377 -7.68 0.30 -6.95
CA CYS A 377 -8.69 0.11 -5.93
C CYS A 377 -8.15 -0.45 -4.60
N GLU A 378 -6.88 -0.88 -4.58
CA GLU A 378 -6.21 -1.39 -3.40
C GLU A 378 -5.44 -0.29 -2.64
N ARG A 379 -5.07 -0.60 -1.41
CA ARG A 379 -4.35 0.32 -0.52
C ARG A 379 -2.84 0.17 -0.69
N VAL A 380 -2.14 1.30 -0.53
CA VAL A 380 -0.68 1.31 -0.36
C VAL A 380 -0.25 0.38 0.78
N VAL A 381 0.80 -0.39 0.50
CA VAL A 381 1.34 -1.37 1.45
C VAL A 381 2.04 -0.71 2.65
N PHE A 382 2.11 -1.43 3.75
CA PHE A 382 2.97 -1.08 4.88
C PHE A 382 4.41 -1.57 4.61
N PRO A 383 5.45 -0.77 4.90
CA PRO A 383 5.43 0.51 5.61
C PRO A 383 5.33 1.77 4.73
N ALA A 384 5.19 1.66 3.41
CA ALA A 384 5.13 2.81 2.50
C ALA A 384 4.04 3.83 2.85
N ARG A 385 2.90 3.38 3.39
CA ARG A 385 1.83 4.28 3.86
C ARG A 385 2.09 5.06 5.15
N MET A 386 3.28 4.96 5.74
CA MET A 386 3.62 5.68 6.97
C MET A 386 3.96 7.16 6.67
N PRO A 387 3.56 8.13 7.53
CA PRO A 387 3.80 9.56 7.27
C PRO A 387 5.26 10.00 7.11
N ARG A 388 6.23 9.31 7.73
CA ARG A 388 7.68 9.60 7.63
C ARG A 388 8.39 8.77 6.55
N VAL A 389 7.63 8.15 5.65
CA VAL A 389 8.16 7.32 4.57
C VAL A 389 7.79 7.94 3.24
N MET A 390 8.78 8.10 2.37
CA MET A 390 8.56 8.55 1.00
C MET A 390 7.98 7.39 0.21
N CYS A 391 6.66 7.42 0.02
CA CYS A 391 5.93 6.43 -0.75
C CYS A 391 6.15 6.66 -2.25
N THR A 392 6.64 5.65 -2.96
CA THR A 392 6.97 5.74 -4.38
C THR A 392 6.12 4.82 -5.25
N PHE A 393 5.53 5.41 -6.29
CA PHE A 393 4.69 4.79 -7.30
C PHE A 393 5.46 4.70 -8.63
N ALA A 394 5.05 3.78 -9.51
CA ALA A 394 5.70 3.53 -10.78
C ALA A 394 5.00 4.27 -11.93
N THR A 395 5.77 5.02 -12.72
CA THR A 395 5.32 5.60 -13.99
C THR A 395 5.96 4.88 -15.18
N THR A 396 5.35 5.01 -16.34
CA THR A 396 6.00 4.68 -17.63
C THR A 396 7.06 5.71 -17.97
N ALA A 397 7.90 5.44 -18.99
CA ALA A 397 8.89 6.40 -19.48
C ALA A 397 8.26 7.70 -20.02
N ARG A 398 6.96 7.69 -20.33
CA ARG A 398 6.17 8.89 -20.70
C ARG A 398 5.60 9.63 -19.50
N ASN A 399 6.02 9.24 -18.30
CA ASN A 399 5.59 9.79 -17.02
C ASN A 399 4.09 9.59 -16.71
N CYS A 400 3.50 8.49 -17.19
CA CYS A 400 2.08 8.14 -16.97
C CYS A 400 1.93 7.04 -15.91
N ILE A 401 0.87 7.12 -15.11
CA ILE A 401 0.51 6.12 -14.10
C ILE A 401 -0.30 5.00 -14.75
N LEU A 402 0.08 3.76 -14.42
CA LEU A 402 -0.70 2.57 -14.76
C LEU A 402 -1.54 2.17 -13.55
N THR A 403 -2.87 2.26 -13.67
CA THR A 403 -3.82 1.90 -12.60
C THR A 403 -3.83 0.42 -12.27
N THR A 404 -3.35 -0.43 -13.18
CA THR A 404 -3.19 -1.87 -12.91
C THR A 404 -1.91 -2.21 -12.15
N LEU A 405 -1.03 -1.23 -11.94
CA LEU A 405 0.25 -1.42 -11.24
C LEU A 405 0.31 -0.68 -9.92
N ASN A 406 -0.35 0.48 -9.82
CA ASN A 406 -0.26 1.35 -8.66
C ASN A 406 -1.54 1.34 -7.84
N PRO A 407 -1.47 1.09 -6.51
CA PRO A 407 -2.60 1.29 -5.62
C PRO A 407 -3.00 2.77 -5.55
N GLY A 408 -4.22 3.06 -5.10
CA GLY A 408 -4.75 4.42 -5.03
C GLY A 408 -3.86 5.37 -4.21
N PRO A 409 -3.78 6.66 -4.58
CA PRO A 409 -2.92 7.62 -3.90
C PRO A 409 -3.37 7.82 -2.44
N LEU A 410 -2.40 8.06 -1.55
CA LEU A 410 -2.67 8.35 -0.15
C LEU A 410 -3.22 9.78 0.01
N PRO A 411 -4.33 9.97 0.73
CA PRO A 411 -4.86 11.30 0.97
C PRO A 411 -3.91 12.08 1.89
N ARG A 412 -3.62 13.33 1.52
CA ARG A 412 -2.77 14.26 2.32
C ARG A 412 -1.35 13.74 2.58
N ALA A 413 -0.81 12.94 1.66
CA ALA A 413 0.58 12.51 1.67
C ALA A 413 1.24 12.85 0.32
N TYR A 414 2.57 12.76 0.27
CA TYR A 414 3.31 12.83 -0.97
C TYR A 414 3.13 11.54 -1.77
N ASN A 415 2.57 11.64 -2.97
CA ASN A 415 2.31 10.50 -3.87
C ASN A 415 3.26 10.56 -5.07
N PHE A 416 4.55 10.33 -4.83
CA PHE A 416 5.56 10.48 -5.87
C PHE A 416 5.53 9.31 -6.86
N GLY A 417 5.27 9.62 -8.13
CA GLY A 417 5.45 8.70 -9.24
C GLY A 417 6.82 8.91 -9.89
N ILE A 418 7.56 7.85 -10.16
CA ILE A 418 8.79 7.90 -10.94
C ILE A 418 8.92 6.64 -11.80
N PHE A 419 9.76 6.70 -12.83
CA PHE A 419 9.91 5.62 -13.79
C PHE A 419 10.10 4.26 -13.12
N GLY A 420 9.24 3.31 -13.47
CA GLY A 420 9.14 2.00 -12.82
C GLY A 420 8.59 0.90 -13.72
N VAL A 421 8.42 1.16 -15.02
CA VAL A 421 7.74 0.26 -15.96
C VAL A 421 8.60 0.05 -17.18
N ALA A 422 8.76 -1.20 -17.61
CA ALA A 422 9.53 -1.56 -18.80
C ALA A 422 11.01 -1.13 -18.73
N ILE A 423 11.60 -1.21 -17.54
CA ILE A 423 13.01 -0.90 -17.31
C ILE A 423 13.86 -2.07 -17.82
N GLN A 424 14.79 -1.79 -18.73
CA GLN A 424 15.80 -2.76 -19.14
C GLN A 424 17.18 -2.17 -18.83
N PRO A 425 17.79 -2.52 -17.68
CA PRO A 425 19.13 -2.07 -17.35
C PRO A 425 20.12 -2.52 -18.42
N GLU A 426 21.15 -1.72 -18.68
CA GLU A 426 22.20 -2.10 -19.65
C GLU A 426 22.83 -3.43 -19.25
N GLY A 427 23.08 -4.32 -20.22
CA GLY A 427 23.66 -5.65 -19.97
C GLY A 427 22.69 -6.70 -19.41
N TRP A 428 21.39 -6.41 -19.29
CA TRP A 428 20.36 -7.38 -18.87
C TRP A 428 19.35 -7.66 -19.99
N ASP A 429 19.03 -8.93 -20.21
CA ASP A 429 17.98 -9.36 -21.14
C ASP A 429 16.57 -9.34 -20.51
N MET A 430 16.47 -8.99 -19.23
CA MET A 430 15.21 -8.94 -18.49
C MET A 430 14.62 -7.53 -18.45
N THR A 431 13.30 -7.46 -18.60
CA THR A 431 12.51 -6.25 -18.45
C THR A 431 11.85 -6.23 -17.07
N LEU A 432 12.07 -5.15 -16.32
CA LEU A 432 11.63 -4.96 -14.94
C LEU A 432 10.47 -3.95 -14.90
N SER A 433 9.40 -4.30 -14.16
CA SER A 433 8.26 -3.41 -13.92
C SER A 433 7.76 -3.56 -12.49
N GLY A 434 7.57 -2.44 -11.78
CA GLY A 434 7.17 -2.44 -10.38
C GLY A 434 7.47 -1.13 -9.65
N THR A 435 6.66 -0.86 -8.63
CA THR A 435 6.88 0.22 -7.65
C THR A 435 8.17 0.02 -6.84
N SER A 436 8.67 -1.21 -6.75
CA SER A 436 9.98 -1.56 -6.18
C SER A 436 11.13 -0.93 -6.96
N TYR A 437 11.13 -1.06 -8.29
CA TYR A 437 12.14 -0.45 -9.15
C TYR A 437 12.02 1.08 -9.19
N ALA A 438 10.80 1.61 -9.14
CA ALA A 438 10.57 3.05 -8.96
C ALA A 438 11.17 3.57 -7.65
N ALA A 439 11.02 2.84 -6.54
CA ALA A 439 11.64 3.17 -5.26
C ALA A 439 13.18 3.19 -5.35
N ALA A 440 13.77 2.24 -6.09
CA ALA A 440 15.20 2.19 -6.33
C ALA A 440 15.71 3.41 -7.11
N ILE A 441 15.04 3.76 -8.21
CA ILE A 441 15.38 4.94 -9.03
C ILE A 441 15.20 6.23 -8.23
N ALA A 442 14.13 6.35 -7.44
CA ALA A 442 13.95 7.47 -6.51
C ALA A 442 15.10 7.56 -5.49
N ALA A 443 15.55 6.42 -4.96
CA ALA A 443 16.68 6.37 -4.03
C ALA A 443 17.99 6.79 -4.67
N GLY A 444 18.26 6.35 -5.90
CA GLY A 444 19.44 6.79 -6.68
C GLY A 444 19.43 8.30 -6.92
N LEU A 445 18.30 8.87 -7.34
CA LEU A 445 18.16 10.31 -7.51
C LEU A 445 18.34 11.08 -6.19
N ALA A 446 17.70 10.62 -5.12
CA ALA A 446 17.84 11.21 -3.78
C ALA A 446 19.30 11.16 -3.29
N ALA A 447 20.01 10.07 -3.57
CA ALA A 447 21.42 9.94 -3.24
C ALA A 447 22.29 10.94 -4.01
N SER A 448 22.10 11.10 -5.33
CA SER A 448 22.84 12.10 -6.12
C SER A 448 22.58 13.54 -5.66
N LEU A 449 21.34 13.86 -5.29
CA LEU A 449 20.97 15.17 -4.73
C LEU A 449 21.64 15.39 -3.37
N LEU A 450 21.61 14.39 -2.49
CA LEU A 450 22.22 14.48 -1.18
C LEU A 450 23.75 14.60 -1.26
N ASP A 451 24.39 13.82 -2.14
CA ASP A 451 25.80 13.91 -2.47
C ASP A 451 26.17 15.33 -2.92
N PHE A 452 25.43 15.86 -3.91
CA PHE A 452 25.62 17.23 -4.39
C PHE A 452 25.51 18.26 -3.27
N SER A 453 24.57 18.10 -2.34
CA SER A 453 24.44 19.02 -1.20
C SER A 453 25.66 19.03 -0.28
N ARG A 454 26.38 17.90 -0.16
CA ARG A 454 27.57 17.72 0.70
C ARG A 454 28.88 18.20 0.06
N GLN A 455 28.91 18.35 -1.26
CA GLN A 455 30.10 18.81 -1.95
C GLN A 455 30.54 20.21 -1.47
N PRO A 456 31.86 20.46 -1.41
CA PRO A 456 32.39 21.74 -0.97
C PRO A 456 31.93 22.86 -1.91
N VAL A 457 31.60 24.00 -1.31
CA VAL A 457 31.17 25.20 -2.02
C VAL A 457 32.31 26.20 -2.11
N GLN A 458 32.35 26.98 -3.19
CA GLN A 458 33.34 28.05 -3.35
C GLN A 458 32.97 29.27 -2.50
N GLU A 459 33.93 30.20 -2.36
CA GLU A 459 33.69 31.46 -1.65
C GLU A 459 32.56 32.25 -2.32
N GLY A 460 31.53 32.59 -1.54
CA GLY A 460 30.33 33.29 -2.03
C GLY A 460 29.18 32.38 -2.48
N GLU A 461 29.37 31.06 -2.56
CA GLU A 461 28.28 30.11 -2.84
C GLU A 461 27.48 29.76 -1.59
N ARG A 462 26.15 29.63 -1.75
CA ARG A 462 25.25 29.22 -0.66
C ARG A 462 25.43 27.74 -0.34
N ARG A 463 25.55 27.42 0.95
CA ARG A 463 25.49 26.02 1.41
C ARG A 463 24.09 25.45 1.17
N LEU A 464 24.04 24.16 0.84
CA LEU A 464 22.81 23.41 0.65
C LEU A 464 22.81 22.24 1.64
N ASN A 465 21.65 21.94 2.21
CA ASN A 465 21.46 20.77 3.06
C ASN A 465 20.17 20.08 2.62
N LEU A 466 20.29 18.87 2.08
CA LEU A 466 19.14 18.06 1.64
C LEU A 466 18.88 16.85 2.56
N GLU A 467 19.49 16.81 3.75
CA GLU A 467 19.30 15.72 4.68
C GLU A 467 17.87 15.71 5.25
N GLY A 468 17.26 14.53 5.22
CA GLY A 468 15.97 14.23 5.83
C GLY A 468 14.76 14.27 4.91
N PHE A 469 13.67 13.73 5.44
CA PHE A 469 12.39 13.53 4.74
C PHE A 469 11.79 14.83 4.17
N GLU A 470 11.62 15.85 5.01
CA GLU A 470 10.93 17.09 4.61
C GLU A 470 11.63 17.82 3.45
N LYS A 471 12.97 18.00 3.56
CA LYS A 471 13.74 18.71 2.53
C LYS A 471 13.73 17.96 1.21
N MET A 472 13.90 16.65 1.25
CA MET A 472 13.89 15.85 0.02
C MET A 472 12.52 15.85 -0.64
N ASN A 473 11.43 15.80 0.13
CA ASN A 473 10.08 15.89 -0.43
C ASN A 473 9.83 17.22 -1.13
N VAL A 474 10.29 18.34 -0.57
CA VAL A 474 10.20 19.66 -1.23
C VAL A 474 10.91 19.68 -2.58
N VAL A 475 12.10 19.07 -2.66
CA VAL A 475 12.83 18.95 -3.93
C VAL A 475 12.06 18.06 -4.90
N PHE A 476 11.60 16.89 -4.47
CA PHE A 476 10.87 15.94 -5.32
C PHE A 476 9.55 16.52 -5.84
N GLU A 477 8.82 17.28 -5.02
CA GLU A 477 7.64 18.03 -5.47
C GLU A 477 7.97 19.04 -6.56
N GLU A 478 9.08 19.77 -6.45
CA GLU A 478 9.48 20.74 -7.49
C GLU A 478 9.89 20.03 -8.78
N LEU A 479 10.55 18.87 -8.69
CA LEU A 479 10.85 18.02 -9.86
C LEU A 479 9.58 17.44 -10.51
N ALA A 480 8.50 17.29 -9.75
CA ALA A 480 7.20 16.82 -10.22
C ALA A 480 6.20 17.95 -10.54
N ARG A 481 6.54 19.21 -10.29
CA ARG A 481 5.59 20.34 -10.40
C ARG A 481 4.98 20.40 -11.79
N ASP A 482 3.68 20.68 -11.91
CA ASP A 482 2.96 20.68 -13.21
C ASP A 482 2.95 19.32 -13.96
N ASN A 483 3.55 18.26 -13.40
CA ASN A 483 3.51 16.89 -13.92
C ASN A 483 2.74 16.02 -12.93
N THR A 484 1.42 16.08 -13.00
CA THR A 484 0.54 15.22 -12.21
C THR A 484 -0.29 14.34 -13.12
N ASP A 485 -0.43 13.07 -12.76
CA ASP A 485 -1.34 12.15 -13.41
C ASP A 485 -2.17 11.45 -12.33
N GLN A 486 -3.50 11.43 -12.45
CA GLN A 486 -4.41 10.69 -11.56
C GLN A 486 -4.20 10.90 -10.03
N GLY A 487 -3.73 12.08 -9.62
CA GLY A 487 -3.47 12.41 -8.22
C GLY A 487 -2.06 12.06 -7.71
N TYR A 488 -1.18 11.59 -8.59
CA TYR A 488 0.23 11.34 -8.31
C TYR A 488 1.09 12.50 -8.84
N SER A 489 2.16 12.82 -8.11
CA SER A 489 3.19 13.80 -8.48
C SER A 489 4.31 13.08 -9.23
N CYS A 490 4.32 13.18 -10.56
CA CYS A 490 5.17 12.40 -11.43
C CYS A 490 6.50 13.12 -11.70
N ILE A 491 7.59 12.62 -11.11
CA ILE A 491 8.92 13.24 -11.06
C ILE A 491 9.58 13.28 -12.44
N VAL A 492 10.14 14.45 -12.78
CA VAL A 492 10.91 14.69 -13.99
C VAL A 492 12.29 15.24 -13.62
N PRO A 493 13.32 14.38 -13.48
CA PRO A 493 14.64 14.78 -12.95
C PRO A 493 15.32 15.90 -13.76
N TRP A 494 15.22 15.83 -15.09
CA TRP A 494 15.85 16.79 -16.01
C TRP A 494 15.25 18.20 -15.97
N ARG A 495 14.25 18.45 -15.13
CA ARG A 495 13.82 19.81 -14.82
C ARG A 495 14.95 20.69 -14.27
N LEU A 496 15.92 20.11 -13.57
CA LEU A 496 17.13 20.82 -13.14
C LEU A 496 18.00 21.30 -14.31
N LEU A 497 17.87 20.69 -15.49
CA LEU A 497 18.58 21.13 -16.70
C LEU A 497 17.89 22.32 -17.35
N HIS A 498 16.57 22.48 -17.16
CA HIS A 498 15.80 23.57 -17.78
C HIS A 498 16.10 24.95 -17.19
N ILE A 499 16.71 25.00 -16.00
CA ILE A 499 17.12 26.26 -15.36
C ILE A 499 18.51 26.73 -15.79
N LEU A 500 19.17 25.99 -16.70
CA LEU A 500 20.53 26.23 -17.15
C LEU A 500 20.54 27.07 -18.44
N GLU A 501 21.53 27.94 -18.57
CA GLU A 501 21.76 28.75 -19.77
C GLU A 501 22.79 28.08 -20.71
N GLU A 502 22.54 28.12 -22.01
CA GLU A 502 23.49 27.62 -23.02
C GLU A 502 24.81 28.42 -23.00
N GLY A 503 25.93 27.72 -23.24
CA GLY A 503 27.27 28.34 -23.32
C GLY A 503 27.93 28.68 -21.98
N ARG A 504 27.28 28.39 -20.84
CA ARG A 504 27.90 28.49 -19.51
C ARG A 504 28.75 27.26 -19.19
N SER A 505 29.72 27.43 -18.28
CA SER A 505 30.53 26.33 -17.77
C SER A 505 29.71 25.43 -16.86
N GLU A 506 30.12 24.16 -16.76
CA GLU A 506 29.51 23.18 -15.84
C GLU A 506 29.50 23.68 -14.39
N GLN A 507 30.56 24.36 -13.96
CA GLN A 507 30.66 24.95 -12.63
C GLN A 507 29.58 26.01 -12.37
N GLU A 508 29.28 26.86 -13.35
CA GLU A 508 28.22 27.87 -13.24
C GLU A 508 26.83 27.22 -13.22
N HIS A 509 26.61 26.19 -14.04
CA HIS A 509 25.37 25.41 -14.01
C HIS A 509 25.11 24.79 -12.64
N ARG A 510 26.14 24.21 -12.03
CA ARG A 510 26.06 23.60 -10.70
C ARG A 510 25.79 24.64 -9.63
N ARG A 511 26.47 25.78 -9.67
CA ARG A 511 26.16 26.91 -8.80
C ARG A 511 24.70 27.33 -8.92
N ARG A 512 24.17 27.42 -10.14
CA ARG A 512 22.77 27.81 -10.38
C ARG A 512 21.77 26.80 -9.81
N ILE A 513 22.03 25.51 -9.97
CA ILE A 513 21.21 24.45 -9.34
C ILE A 513 21.24 24.60 -7.82
N ARG A 514 22.42 24.84 -7.23
CA ARG A 514 22.57 25.01 -5.79
C ARG A 514 21.79 26.21 -5.26
N GLU A 515 21.89 27.36 -5.93
CA GLU A 515 21.12 28.57 -5.60
C GLU A 515 19.61 28.31 -5.70
N PHE A 516 19.16 27.70 -6.78
CA PHE A 516 17.76 27.34 -6.99
C PHE A 516 17.21 26.44 -5.88
N LEU A 517 17.93 25.37 -5.53
CA LEU A 517 17.51 24.45 -4.47
C LEU A 517 17.54 25.12 -3.09
N ALA A 518 18.53 25.97 -2.81
CA ALA A 518 18.60 26.70 -1.55
C ALA A 518 17.46 27.74 -1.41
N ASP A 519 17.11 28.43 -2.49
CA ASP A 519 15.96 29.35 -2.53
C ASP A 519 14.65 28.61 -2.36
N LEU A 520 14.49 27.46 -3.03
CA LEU A 520 13.31 26.61 -2.91
C LEU A 520 13.06 26.21 -1.45
N LEU A 521 14.10 25.73 -0.75
CA LEU A 521 13.99 25.36 0.67
C LEU A 521 13.67 26.57 1.54
N SER A 522 14.31 27.72 1.31
CA SER A 522 14.09 28.95 2.09
C SER A 522 12.67 29.52 1.95
N GLN A 523 11.97 29.18 0.87
CA GLN A 523 10.61 29.66 0.62
C GLN A 523 9.53 28.72 1.18
N ARG A 524 9.84 27.42 1.29
CA ARG A 524 8.87 26.36 1.62
C ARG A 524 9.04 25.76 3.01
N MET A 525 10.11 26.09 3.71
CA MET A 525 10.43 25.66 5.07
C MET A 525 10.78 26.87 5.93
#